data_AF-A0A6I2VE88-F1
#
_entry.id   AF-A0A6I2VE88-F1
#
_cell.length_a   1.000
_cell.length_b   1.000
_cell.length_c   1.000
_cell.angle_alpha   90.00
_cell.angle_beta   90.00
_cell.angle_gamma   90.00
#
_symmetry.space_group_name_H-M   'P 1'
#
loop_
_entity.id
_entity.type
_entity.pdbx_description
1 polymer ?
#
loop_
_entity_poly.entity_id
_entity_poly.type
_entity_poly.pdbx_seq_one_letter_code
_entity_poly.pdbx_strand_id
1 'polypeptide(L)'
;MRASYERCRQLNAAHGKTYYLATLLLPPGKRPYVHALYGFARYADEIVDDLSSTLTDAEKSDWLVGWGEQFLDDLGRGYSDDDVCRAV
;
A
#
# COMPACT_ATOMS: atom_id res chain seq x y z
N MET A 1 6.57 -8.23 -9.43
CA MET A 1 7.17 -8.19 -8.08
C MET A 1 8.18 -7.05 -7.89
N ARG A 2 9.34 -6.97 -8.58
CA ARG A 2 10.32 -5.90 -8.30
C ARG A 2 9.77 -4.48 -8.49
N ALA A 3 8.96 -4.25 -9.51
CA ALA A 3 8.30 -2.96 -9.76
C ALA A 3 7.33 -2.55 -8.63
N SER A 4 6.53 -3.50 -8.12
CA SER A 4 5.61 -3.30 -6.98
C SER A 4 6.35 -2.88 -5.71
N TYR A 5 7.45 -3.56 -5.37
CA TYR A 5 8.28 -3.19 -4.22
C TYR A 5 8.94 -1.81 -4.39
N GLU A 6 9.40 -1.47 -5.59
CA GLU A 6 10.00 -0.16 -5.86
C GLU A 6 8.96 0.96 -5.77
N ARG A 7 7.73 0.73 -6.25
CA ARG A 7 6.63 1.68 -6.09
C ARG A 7 6.32 1.93 -4.61
N CYS A 8 6.23 0.87 -3.82
CA CYS A 8 6.00 0.96 -2.37
C CYS A 8 7.17 1.65 -1.65
N ARG A 9 8.41 1.42 -2.09
CA ARG A 9 9.60 2.11 -1.57
C ARG A 9 9.54 3.61 -1.87
N GLN A 10 9.16 4.01 -3.08
CA GLN A 10 9.01 5.42 -3.46
C GLN A 10 7.92 6.12 -2.64
N LEU A 11 6.78 5.45 -2.42
CA LEU A 11 5.71 5.94 -1.55
C LEU A 11 6.20 6.16 -0.11
N ASN A 12 6.91 5.18 0.45
CA ASN A 12 7.49 5.28 1.79
C ASN A 12 8.51 6.43 1.89
N ALA A 13 9.38 6.58 0.88
CA ALA A 13 10.33 7.69 0.84
C ALA A 13 9.66 9.08 0.76
N ALA A 14 8.53 9.18 0.05
CA ALA A 14 7.81 10.44 -0.15
C ALA A 14 6.98 10.86 1.09
N HIS A 15 6.22 9.92 1.67
CA HIS A 15 5.21 10.22 2.70
C HIS A 15 5.66 9.81 4.11
N GLY A 16 6.54 8.81 4.21
CA GLY A 16 6.93 8.16 5.46
C GLY A 16 8.34 8.49 5.93
N LYS A 17 8.88 9.69 5.70
CA LYS A 17 10.32 10.01 5.87
C LYS A 17 10.99 9.40 7.12
N THR A 18 10.35 9.52 8.29
CA THR A 18 10.86 8.92 9.54
C THR A 18 10.81 7.39 9.51
N TYR A 19 9.70 6.82 9.04
CA TYR A 19 9.50 5.38 8.91
C TYR A 19 10.41 4.77 7.82
N TYR A 20 10.63 5.49 6.72
CA TYR A 20 11.59 5.15 5.68
C TYR A 20 13.01 5.08 6.24
N LEU A 21 13.43 6.10 6.98
CA LEU A 21 14.74 6.11 7.61
C LEU A 21 14.91 4.96 8.61
N ALA A 22 13.88 4.69 9.43
CA ALA A 22 13.86 3.53 10.33
C ALA A 22 13.96 2.20 9.55
N THR A 23 13.30 2.09 8.40
CA THR A 23 13.37 0.90 7.53
C THR A 23 14.78 0.65 7.02
N LEU A 24 15.60 1.70 6.79
CA LEU A 24 16.99 1.54 6.36
C LEU A 24 17.88 0.88 7.42
N LEU A 25 17.50 0.90 8.70
CA LEU A 25 18.22 0.22 9.78
C LEU A 25 18.05 -1.30 9.74
N LEU A 26 17.06 -1.81 9.00
CA LEU A 26 16.82 -3.25 8.88
C LEU A 26 17.82 -3.91 7.90
N PRO A 27 18.05 -5.23 8.00
CA PRO A 27 18.81 -5.98 7.00
C PRO A 27 18.22 -5.80 5.59
N PRO A 28 19.03 -5.68 4.53
CA PRO A 28 18.55 -5.41 3.17
C PRO A 28 17.45 -6.35 2.68
N GLY A 29 17.52 -7.64 3.04
CA GLY A 29 16.51 -8.64 2.66
C GLY A 29 15.13 -8.44 3.30
N LYS A 30 15.03 -7.67 4.40
CA LYS A 30 13.75 -7.40 5.08
C LYS A 30 13.07 -6.11 4.63
N ARG A 31 13.83 -5.17 4.08
CA ARG A 31 13.34 -3.83 3.70
C ARG A 31 12.20 -3.86 2.66
N PRO A 32 12.23 -4.70 1.60
CA PRO A 32 11.17 -4.73 0.61
C PRO A 32 9.79 -5.01 1.22
N TYR A 33 9.71 -5.96 2.16
CA TYR A 33 8.45 -6.32 2.83
C TYR A 33 7.92 -5.16 3.68
N VAL A 34 8.80 -4.42 4.37
CA VAL A 34 8.39 -3.25 5.15
C VAL A 34 7.93 -2.10 4.24
N HIS A 35 8.58 -1.90 3.10
CA HIS A 35 8.10 -0.95 2.11
C HIS A 35 6.72 -1.35 1.56
N ALA A 36 6.50 -2.63 1.24
CA ALA A 36 5.20 -3.14 0.79
C ALA A 36 4.09 -2.90 1.81
N LEU A 37 4.31 -3.26 3.08
CA LEU A 37 3.34 -3.02 4.15
C LEU A 37 3.02 -1.53 4.32
N TYR A 38 4.05 -0.68 4.24
CA TYR A 38 3.84 0.77 4.27
C TYR A 38 3.02 1.25 3.06
N GLY A 39 3.35 0.78 1.85
CA GLY A 39 2.63 1.14 0.63
C GLY A 39 1.16 0.74 0.68
N PHE A 40 0.87 -0.46 1.20
CA PHE A 40 -0.49 -0.96 1.42
C PHE A 40 -1.29 -0.06 2.38
N ALA A 41 -0.74 0.21 3.58
CA ALA A 41 -1.40 1.07 4.55
C ALA A 41 -1.59 2.50 4.02
N ARG A 42 -0.57 3.04 3.35
CA ARG A 42 -0.64 4.39 2.79
C ARG A 42 -1.70 4.53 1.69
N TYR A 43 -1.89 3.49 0.88
CA TYR A 43 -2.91 3.51 -0.15
C TYR A 43 -4.33 3.49 0.46
N ALA A 44 -4.54 2.69 1.51
CA ALA A 44 -5.78 2.73 2.28
C ALA A 44 -6.05 4.13 2.90
N ASP A 45 -5.02 4.76 3.48
CA ASP A 45 -5.12 6.13 3.99
C ASP A 45 -5.50 7.10 2.85
N GLU A 46 -4.90 6.98 1.67
CA GLU A 46 -5.20 7.84 0.52
C GLU A 46 -6.65 7.72 0.04
N ILE A 47 -7.24 6.52 0.08
CA ILE A 47 -8.67 6.32 -0.25
C ILE A 47 -9.57 7.16 0.68
N VAL A 48 -9.24 7.22 1.96
CA VAL A 48 -10.05 7.93 2.98
C VAL A 48 -9.72 9.42 2.98
N ASP A 49 -8.44 9.76 2.98
CA ASP A 49 -7.92 11.10 3.24
C ASP A 49 -7.77 11.96 1.98
N ASP A 50 -8.03 11.47 0.76
CA ASP A 50 -7.90 12.29 -0.44
C ASP A 50 -8.82 13.53 -0.35
N LEU A 51 -8.20 14.67 -0.03
CA LEU A 51 -8.80 16.00 0.12
C LEU A 51 -9.21 16.59 -1.22
N SER A 52 -8.73 16.03 -2.33
CA SER A 52 -9.10 16.42 -3.69
C SER A 52 -10.19 15.53 -4.30
N SER A 53 -10.57 14.47 -3.60
CA SER A 53 -11.62 13.56 -4.05
C SER A 53 -12.98 14.24 -4.05
N THR A 54 -13.72 14.06 -5.14
CA THR A 54 -15.13 14.46 -5.26
C THR A 54 -16.09 13.45 -4.64
N LEU A 55 -15.58 12.34 -4.10
CA LEU A 55 -16.37 11.29 -3.49
C LEU A 55 -16.87 11.71 -2.11
N THR A 56 -18.08 11.29 -1.79
CA THR A 56 -18.65 11.34 -0.44
C THR A 56 -17.96 10.34 0.49
N ASP A 57 -18.10 10.55 1.81
CA ASP A 57 -17.57 9.63 2.82
C ASP A 57 -18.12 8.20 2.64
N ALA A 58 -19.37 8.06 2.19
CA ALA A 58 -19.99 6.77 1.92
C ALA A 58 -19.31 6.07 0.73
N GLU A 59 -19.09 6.79 -0.38
CA GLU A 59 -18.40 6.24 -1.56
C GLU A 59 -16.94 5.87 -1.27
N LYS A 60 -16.25 6.66 -0.44
CA LYS A 60 -14.90 6.32 0.05
C LYS A 60 -14.91 5.05 0.90
N SER A 61 -15.90 4.90 1.78
CA SER A 61 -16.06 3.69 2.59
C SER A 61 -16.33 2.47 1.72
N ASP A 62 -17.23 2.59 0.74
CA ASP A 62 -17.57 1.50 -0.19
C ASP A 62 -16.34 1.09 -1.01
N TRP A 63 -15.54 2.07 -1.46
CA TRP A 63 -14.30 1.81 -2.17
C TRP A 63 -13.28 1.11 -1.28
N LEU A 64 -13.06 1.58 -0.04
CA LEU A 64 -12.13 0.95 0.89
C LEU A 64 -12.52 -0.51 1.19
N VAL A 65 -13.82 -0.77 1.40
CA VAL A 65 -14.33 -2.12 1.64
C VAL A 65 -14.11 -3.00 0.41
N GLY A 66 -14.52 -2.55 -0.78
CA GLY A 66 -14.37 -3.31 -2.01
C GLY A 66 -12.91 -3.61 -2.37
N TRP A 67 -12.00 -2.64 -2.15
CA TRP A 67 -10.57 -2.86 -2.33
C TRP A 67 -10.00 -3.87 -1.33
N GLY A 68 -10.45 -3.82 -0.06
CA GLY A 68 -10.06 -4.79 0.96
C GLY A 68 -10.56 -6.20 0.68
N GLU A 69 -11.80 -6.36 0.21
CA GLU A 69 -12.35 -7.66 -0.21
C GLU A 69 -11.58 -8.23 -1.39
N GLN A 70 -11.28 -7.43 -2.41
CA GLN A 70 -10.47 -7.85 -3.56
C GLN A 70 -9.06 -8.30 -3.13
N PHE A 71 -8.45 -7.60 -2.17
CA PHE A 71 -7.15 -8.00 -1.62
C PHE A 71 -7.21 -9.38 -0.94
N LEU A 72 -8.26 -9.66 -0.16
CA LEU A 72 -8.42 -10.97 0.50
C LEU A 72 -8.66 -12.08 -0.51
N ASP A 73 -9.43 -11.83 -1.56
CA ASP A 73 -9.65 -12.77 -2.65
C ASP A 73 -8.34 -13.07 -3.40
N ASP A 74 -7.56 -12.03 -3.71
CA ASP A 74 -6.25 -12.17 -4.36
C ASP A 74 -5.25 -12.95 -3.50
N LEU A 75 -5.28 -12.74 -2.18
CA LEU A 75 -4.48 -13.52 -1.23
C LEU A 75 -4.86 -15.01 -1.27
N GLY A 76 -6.15 -15.30 -1.35
CA GLY A 76 -6.66 -16.67 -1.52
C GLY A 76 -6.24 -17.30 -2.86
N ARG A 77 -6.11 -16.50 -3.92
CA ARG A 77 -5.66 -16.93 -5.26
C ARG A 77 -4.14 -17.03 -5.37
N GLY A 78 -3.40 -16.38 -4.48
CA GLY A 78 -1.93 -16.35 -4.45
C GLY A 78 -1.29 -15.38 -5.43
N TYR A 79 -2.06 -14.49 -6.06
CA TYR A 79 -1.55 -13.41 -6.92
C TYR A 79 -2.55 -12.25 -6.99
N SER A 80 -2.04 -11.04 -7.26
CA SER A 80 -2.84 -9.83 -7.47
C SER A 80 -2.39 -9.08 -8.73
N ASP A 81 -3.34 -8.48 -9.44
CA ASP A 81 -3.08 -7.58 -10.55
C ASP A 81 -2.86 -6.12 -10.09
N ASP A 82 -3.23 -5.79 -8.86
CA ASP A 82 -2.98 -4.49 -8.24
C ASP A 82 -1.49 -4.35 -7.85
N ASP A 83 -0.87 -3.25 -8.24
CA ASP A 83 0.57 -3.05 -8.06
C ASP A 83 1.00 -2.98 -6.58
N VAL A 84 0.14 -2.48 -5.70
CA VAL A 84 0.37 -2.37 -4.24
C VAL A 84 0.09 -3.71 -3.57
N CYS A 85 -1.05 -4.33 -3.85
CA CYS A 85 -1.42 -5.64 -3.29
C CYS A 85 -0.46 -6.74 -3.71
N ARG A 86 0.07 -6.72 -4.95
CA ARG A 86 1.07 -7.68 -5.44
C ARG A 86 2.42 -7.58 -4.71
N ALA A 87 2.67 -6.51 -3.96
CA ALA A 87 3.88 -6.35 -3.15
C ALA A 87 3.78 -7.07 -1.79
N VAL A 88 2.56 -7.35 -1.34
CA VAL A 88 2.22 -7.96 -0.03
C VAL A 88 2.11 -9.47 -0.20
#